data_AF-A0A349DQE2-F1
#
_entry.id   AF-A0A349DQE2-F1
#
_cell.length_a   1.000
_cell.length_b   1.000
_cell.length_c   1.000
_cell.angle_alpha   90.00
_cell.angle_beta   90.00
_cell.angle_gamma   90.00
#
_symmetry.space_group_name_H-M   'P 1'
#
loop_
_entity.id
_entity.type
_entity.pdbx_description
1 polymer ?
#
loop_
_entity_poly.entity_id
_entity_poly.type
_entity_poly.pdbx_seq_one_letter_code
_entity_poly.pdbx_strand_id
1 'polypeptide(L)'
;MHNTHTNIHQQLLLSGISSLLVGSLIYVCFRTNTLKLFDWIALVGLDHFVEHLRYYTMPYKKHIPGWVLFSLPDGLWMFSYGCAICYLWKHKPSKQPYFWILLVTLLILLVEVLQLFQITSGVFDPLDVLFYILGAGAPLVLWTQAGNTLWCGNR
;
A
#
# COMPACT_ATOMS: atom_id res chain seq x y z
N MET A 1 -4.41 21.93 24.80
CA MET A 1 -3.60 21.86 23.56
C MET A 1 -2.80 20.55 23.42
N HIS A 2 -3.16 19.44 24.10
CA HIS A 2 -2.39 18.18 24.05
C HIS A 2 -2.92 17.13 23.04
N ASN A 3 -4.01 17.42 22.32
CA ASN A 3 -4.81 16.38 21.65
C ASN A 3 -4.69 16.33 20.12
N THR A 4 -4.02 17.29 19.47
CA THR A 4 -3.93 17.37 18.01
C THR A 4 -2.75 16.58 17.45
N HIS A 5 -1.61 16.54 18.17
CA HIS A 5 -0.40 15.82 17.74
C HIS A 5 -0.53 14.30 17.84
N THR A 6 -1.17 13.80 18.91
CA THR A 6 -1.49 12.36 19.02
C THR A 6 -2.43 11.92 17.90
N ASN A 7 -3.33 12.80 17.47
CA ASN A 7 -4.33 12.50 16.47
C ASN A 7 -3.72 12.19 15.08
N ILE A 8 -2.78 13.01 14.58
CA ILE A 8 -2.22 12.81 13.23
C ILE A 8 -1.39 11.52 13.11
N HIS A 9 -0.65 11.15 14.16
CA HIS A 9 0.10 9.88 14.15
C HIS A 9 -0.82 8.67 14.26
N GLN A 10 -1.91 8.77 15.03
CA GLN A 10 -2.96 7.74 15.06
C GLN A 10 -3.66 7.62 13.72
N GLN A 11 -3.97 8.74 13.05
CA GLN A 11 -4.53 8.75 11.70
C GLN A 11 -3.61 8.05 10.70
N LEU A 12 -2.30 8.33 10.71
CA LEU A 12 -1.34 7.64 9.84
C LEU A 12 -1.36 6.12 10.05
N LEU A 13 -1.38 5.67 11.31
CA LEU A 13 -1.42 4.25 11.64
C LEU A 13 -2.72 3.60 11.18
N LEU A 14 -3.86 4.22 11.50
CA LEU A 14 -5.19 3.70 11.15
C LEU A 14 -5.38 3.65 9.63
N SER A 15 -5.02 4.72 8.92
CA SER A 15 -5.08 4.78 7.45
C SER A 15 -4.18 3.74 6.80
N GLY A 16 -2.97 3.53 7.34
CA GLY A 16 -2.05 2.50 6.86
C GLY A 16 -2.64 1.10 7.02
N ILE A 17 -3.12 0.76 8.22
CA ILE A 17 -3.74 -0.54 8.51
C ILE A 17 -4.98 -0.76 7.64
N SER A 18 -5.88 0.23 7.53
CA SER A 18 -7.07 0.11 6.69
C SER A 18 -6.69 -0.11 5.23
N SER A 19 -5.70 0.61 4.71
CA SER A 19 -5.24 0.49 3.34
C SER A 19 -4.67 -0.91 3.05
N LEU A 20 -3.84 -1.42 3.97
CA LEU A 20 -3.30 -2.78 3.87
C LEU A 20 -4.42 -3.81 3.82
N LEU A 21 -5.38 -3.73 4.76
CA LEU A 21 -6.49 -4.68 4.84
C LEU A 21 -7.36 -4.63 3.58
N VAL A 22 -7.69 -3.44 3.08
CA VAL A 22 -8.50 -3.28 1.87
C VAL A 22 -7.76 -3.82 0.65
N GLY A 23 -6.49 -3.46 0.46
CA GLY A 23 -5.68 -3.96 -0.66
C GLY A 23 -5.54 -5.49 -0.63
N SER A 24 -5.22 -6.04 0.55
CA SER A 24 -5.11 -7.49 0.73
C SER A 24 -6.44 -8.21 0.53
N LEU A 25 -7.57 -7.64 0.97
CA LEU A 25 -8.89 -8.23 0.76
C LEU A 25 -9.25 -8.26 -0.73
N ILE A 26 -9.04 -7.17 -1.47
CA ILE A 26 -9.25 -7.14 -2.92
C ILE A 26 -8.42 -8.24 -3.58
N TYR A 27 -7.14 -8.34 -3.20
CA TYR A 27 -6.22 -9.31 -3.76
C TYR A 27 -6.66 -10.74 -3.48
N VAL A 28 -6.96 -11.09 -2.23
CA VAL A 28 -7.39 -12.45 -1.85
C VAL A 28 -8.73 -12.81 -2.51
N CYS A 29 -9.69 -11.89 -2.59
CA CYS A 29 -11.03 -12.18 -3.10
C CYS A 29 -11.09 -12.34 -4.62
N PHE A 30 -10.26 -11.63 -5.39
CA PHE A 30 -10.47 -11.49 -6.85
C PHE A 30 -9.25 -11.87 -7.71
N ARG A 31 -8.07 -12.05 -7.10
CA ARG A 31 -6.85 -12.42 -7.83
C ARG A 31 -6.82 -13.91 -8.16
N THR A 32 -6.10 -14.26 -9.23
CA THR A 32 -5.99 -15.63 -9.73
C THR A 32 -5.16 -16.54 -8.83
N ASN A 33 -5.48 -17.84 -8.77
CA ASN A 33 -4.82 -18.85 -7.91
C ASN A 33 -3.34 -19.11 -8.22
N THR A 34 -2.83 -18.62 -9.34
CA THR A 34 -1.49 -18.91 -9.84
C THR A 34 -0.39 -18.11 -9.14
N LEU A 35 -0.72 -17.42 -8.05
CA LEU A 35 0.19 -16.53 -7.33
C LEU A 35 0.75 -17.23 -6.10
N LYS A 36 2.05 -17.04 -5.87
CA LYS A 36 2.79 -17.60 -4.73
C LYS A 36 2.06 -17.40 -3.39
N LEU A 37 1.31 -16.29 -3.23
CA LEU A 37 0.51 -16.02 -2.04
C LEU A 37 -0.41 -17.19 -1.65
N PHE A 38 -1.02 -17.89 -2.60
CA PHE A 38 -1.92 -19.01 -2.29
C PHE A 38 -1.15 -20.22 -1.75
N ASP A 39 0.11 -20.41 -2.14
CA ASP A 39 1.00 -21.42 -1.56
C ASP A 39 1.30 -21.09 -0.08
N TRP A 40 1.53 -19.81 0.24
CA TRP A 40 1.70 -19.36 1.63
C TRP A 40 0.42 -19.52 2.46
N ILE A 41 -0.74 -19.20 1.89
CA ILE A 41 -2.05 -19.39 2.55
C ILE A 41 -2.30 -20.87 2.85
N ALA A 42 -1.98 -21.75 1.90
CA ALA A 42 -2.08 -23.19 2.08
C ALA A 42 -1.11 -23.71 3.15
N LEU A 43 0.13 -23.18 3.20
CA LEU A 43 1.11 -23.51 4.23
C LEU A 43 0.60 -23.19 5.65
N VAL A 44 -0.19 -22.11 5.80
CA VAL A 44 -0.80 -21.71 7.07
C VAL A 44 -2.10 -22.48 7.37
N GLY A 45 -2.62 -23.26 6.41
CA GLY A 45 -3.86 -24.03 6.55
C GLY A 45 -5.14 -23.19 6.45
N LEU A 46 -5.07 -22.04 5.75
CA LEU A 46 -6.21 -21.13 5.54
C LEU A 46 -6.81 -21.22 4.13
N ASP A 47 -6.35 -22.16 3.32
CA ASP A 47 -6.78 -22.39 1.94
C ASP A 47 -8.30 -22.59 1.84
N HIS A 48 -8.87 -23.50 2.64
CA HIS A 48 -10.32 -23.74 2.61
C HIS A 48 -11.16 -22.51 2.94
N PHE A 49 -10.73 -21.69 3.92
CA PHE A 49 -11.42 -20.45 4.27
C PHE A 49 -11.39 -19.46 3.09
N VAL A 50 -10.24 -19.31 2.46
CA VAL A 50 -10.04 -18.42 1.32
C VAL A 50 -10.81 -18.90 0.09
N GLU A 51 -10.82 -20.19 -0.18
CA GLU A 51 -11.63 -20.78 -1.26
C GLU A 51 -13.12 -20.55 -1.05
N HIS A 52 -13.61 -20.74 0.18
CA HIS A 52 -15.01 -20.49 0.52
C HIS A 52 -15.37 -19.01 0.34
N LEU A 53 -14.53 -18.09 0.80
CA LEU A 53 -14.72 -16.65 0.57
C LEU A 53 -14.81 -16.34 -0.94
N ARG A 54 -13.92 -16.94 -1.72
CA ARG A 54 -13.81 -16.71 -3.16
C ARG A 54 -14.93 -17.30 -3.98
N TYR A 55 -15.55 -18.38 -3.51
CA TYR A 55 -16.75 -18.93 -4.11
C TYR A 55 -17.84 -17.85 -4.26
N TYR A 56 -17.98 -16.98 -3.25
CA TYR A 56 -18.94 -15.87 -3.28
C TYR A 56 -18.42 -14.65 -4.05
N THR A 57 -17.13 -14.33 -4.00
CA THR A 57 -16.62 -13.08 -4.62
C THR A 57 -16.29 -13.22 -6.10
N MET A 58 -15.73 -14.34 -6.55
CA MET A 58 -15.26 -14.51 -7.93
C MET A 58 -16.30 -14.27 -9.03
N PRO A 59 -17.59 -14.65 -8.87
CA PRO A 59 -18.63 -14.34 -9.86
C PRO A 59 -18.77 -12.84 -10.16
N TYR A 60 -18.44 -11.98 -9.20
CA TYR A 60 -18.51 -10.53 -9.34
C TYR A 60 -17.29 -9.91 -10.00
N LYS A 61 -16.18 -10.65 -10.15
CA LYS A 61 -14.91 -10.15 -10.74
C LYS A 61 -15.13 -9.46 -12.08
N LYS A 62 -15.98 -10.00 -12.94
CA LYS A 62 -16.30 -9.46 -14.28
C LYS A 62 -16.99 -8.09 -14.26
N HIS A 63 -17.57 -7.70 -13.13
CA HIS A 63 -18.24 -6.42 -12.95
C HIS A 63 -17.34 -5.35 -12.32
N ILE A 64 -16.12 -5.72 -11.92
CA ILE A 64 -15.17 -4.81 -11.29
C ILE A 64 -14.18 -4.33 -12.35
N PRO A 65 -13.90 -3.01 -12.44
CA PRO A 65 -12.89 -2.50 -13.36
C PRO A 65 -11.52 -3.13 -13.14
N GLY A 66 -10.79 -3.39 -14.23
CA GLY A 66 -9.47 -4.03 -14.16
C GLY A 66 -8.51 -3.31 -13.21
N TRP A 67 -8.42 -1.98 -13.29
CA TRP A 67 -7.54 -1.19 -12.44
C TRP A 67 -7.80 -1.36 -10.94
N VAL A 68 -9.05 -1.64 -10.52
CA VAL A 68 -9.37 -1.92 -9.10
C VAL A 68 -8.78 -3.25 -8.65
N LEU A 69 -8.72 -4.23 -9.55
CA LEU A 69 -8.22 -5.58 -9.27
C LEU A 69 -6.72 -5.72 -9.46
N PHE A 70 -6.17 -4.95 -10.39
CA PHE A 70 -4.82 -5.11 -10.88
C PHE A 70 -3.84 -4.07 -10.34
N SER A 71 -4.26 -2.81 -10.14
CA SER A 71 -3.35 -1.69 -9.80
C SER A 71 -3.63 -1.05 -8.43
N LEU A 72 -4.91 -0.97 -8.05
CA LEU A 72 -5.32 -0.35 -6.79
C LEU A 72 -4.72 -1.04 -5.55
N PRO A 73 -4.69 -2.40 -5.44
CA PRO A 73 -4.11 -3.06 -4.27
C PRO A 73 -2.64 -2.69 -4.06
N ASP A 74 -1.88 -2.59 -5.13
CA ASP A 74 -0.45 -2.27 -5.09
C ASP A 74 -0.22 -0.82 -4.63
N GLY A 75 -1.03 0.12 -5.11
CA GLY A 75 -1.03 1.50 -4.61
C GLY A 75 -1.43 1.61 -3.12
N LEU A 76 -2.42 0.84 -2.68
CA LEU A 76 -2.86 0.77 -1.28
C LEU A 76 -1.77 0.19 -0.37
N TRP A 77 -1.02 -0.81 -0.84
CA TRP A 77 0.12 -1.36 -0.10
C TRP A 77 1.28 -0.36 -0.03
N MET A 78 1.58 0.34 -1.12
CA MET A 78 2.60 1.40 -1.12
C MET A 78 2.23 2.54 -0.16
N PHE A 79 0.95 2.93 -0.14
CA PHE A 79 0.42 3.89 0.83
C PHE A 79 0.59 3.40 2.27
N SER A 80 0.20 2.16 2.56
CA SER A 80 0.37 1.55 3.88
C SER A 80 1.83 1.54 4.33
N TYR A 81 2.74 1.16 3.43
CA TYR A 81 4.17 1.21 3.70
C TYR A 81 4.65 2.63 4.05
N GLY A 82 4.26 3.63 3.26
CA GLY A 82 4.63 5.01 3.55
C GLY A 82 4.07 5.53 4.88
N CYS A 83 2.82 5.18 5.22
CA CYS A 83 2.24 5.47 6.54
C CYS A 83 3.04 4.85 7.68
N ALA A 84 3.46 3.58 7.54
CA ALA A 84 4.27 2.89 8.54
C ALA A 84 5.64 3.56 8.72
N ILE A 85 6.33 3.89 7.63
CA ILE A 85 7.61 4.61 7.67
C ILE A 85 7.45 5.98 8.34
N CYS A 86 6.45 6.78 7.97
CA CYS A 86 6.19 8.05 8.65
C CYS A 86 5.93 7.86 10.14
N TYR A 87 5.14 6.86 10.51
CA TYR A 87 4.83 6.56 11.91
C TYR A 87 6.05 6.14 12.73
N LEU A 88 6.94 5.31 12.18
CA LEU A 88 8.16 4.86 12.86
C LEU A 88 9.09 6.03 13.23
N TRP A 89 9.10 7.10 12.43
CA TRP A 89 9.93 8.29 12.67
C TRP A 89 9.19 9.44 13.39
N LYS A 90 7.98 9.23 13.90
CA LYS A 90 7.15 10.27 14.55
C LYS A 90 7.85 11.08 15.66
N HIS A 91 8.82 10.50 16.35
CA HIS A 91 9.49 11.13 17.49
C HIS A 91 10.72 11.97 17.15
N LYS A 92 11.14 11.99 15.88
CA LYS A 92 12.35 12.72 15.47
C LYS A 92 12.09 13.52 14.19
N PRO A 93 12.32 14.84 14.18
CA PRO A 93 12.31 15.59 12.92
C PRO A 93 13.44 15.04 12.05
N SER A 94 13.06 14.34 10.98
CA SER A 94 14.01 13.60 10.16
C SER A 94 13.57 13.58 8.70
N LYS A 95 14.54 13.66 7.79
CA LYS A 95 14.31 13.46 6.35
C LYS A 95 14.32 11.97 5.96
N GLN A 96 14.56 11.08 6.92
CA GLN A 96 14.61 9.63 6.69
C GLN A 96 13.32 9.06 6.08
N PRO A 97 12.10 9.47 6.48
CA PRO A 97 10.88 8.96 5.84
C PRO A 97 10.85 9.20 4.32
N TYR A 98 11.23 10.39 3.88
CA TYR A 98 11.31 10.71 2.44
C TYR A 98 12.30 9.81 1.71
N PHE A 99 13.47 9.57 2.30
CA PHE A 99 14.49 8.71 1.71
C PHE A 99 13.99 7.26 1.56
N TRP A 100 13.43 6.67 2.63
CA TRP A 100 12.96 5.28 2.61
C TRP A 100 11.74 5.07 1.70
N ILE A 101 10.83 6.04 1.65
CA ILE A 101 9.69 6.00 0.74
C ILE A 101 10.15 6.11 -0.70
N LEU A 102 11.04 7.07 -1.00
CA LEU A 102 11.57 7.25 -2.35
C LEU A 102 12.38 6.03 -2.81
N LEU A 103 13.22 5.47 -1.95
CA LEU A 103 14.03 4.29 -2.27
C LEU A 103 13.15 3.11 -2.72
N VAL A 104 12.13 2.77 -1.93
CA VAL A 104 11.22 1.66 -2.27
C VAL A 104 10.41 1.98 -3.52
N THR A 105 9.94 3.23 -3.68
CA THR A 105 9.22 3.65 -4.90
C THR A 105 10.09 3.46 -6.15
N LEU A 106 11.35 3.90 -6.10
CA LEU A 106 12.28 3.74 -7.23
C LEU A 106 12.57 2.28 -7.55
N LEU A 107 12.70 1.42 -6.53
CA LEU A 107 12.89 -0.02 -6.73
C LEU A 107 11.67 -0.68 -7.40
N ILE A 108 10.46 -0.33 -6.98
CA ILE A 108 9.23 -0.85 -7.58
C ILE A 108 9.08 -0.36 -9.02
N LEU A 109 9.30 0.94 -9.28
CA LEU A 109 9.26 1.50 -10.63
C LEU A 109 10.34 0.88 -11.53
N LEU A 110 11.52 0.56 -10.98
CA LEU A 110 12.53 -0.19 -11.72
C LEU A 110 12.02 -1.57 -12.09
N VAL A 111 11.36 -2.29 -11.18
CA VAL A 111 10.75 -3.60 -11.49
C VAL A 111 9.71 -3.48 -12.61
N GLU A 112 8.86 -2.45 -12.61
CA GLU A 112 7.91 -2.17 -13.70
C GLU A 112 8.61 -1.93 -15.04
N VAL A 113 9.67 -1.12 -15.06
CA VAL A 113 10.47 -0.89 -16.27
C VAL A 113 11.13 -2.18 -16.75
N LEU A 114 11.59 -3.04 -15.84
CA LEU A 114 12.15 -4.35 -16.21
C LEU A 114 11.11 -5.31 -16.80
N GLN A 115 9.83 -5.18 -16.44
CA GLN A 115 8.74 -5.94 -17.07
C GLN A 115 8.56 -5.56 -18.54
N LEU A 116 8.81 -4.30 -18.92
CA LEU A 116 8.80 -3.86 -20.33
C LEU A 116 9.81 -4.64 -21.18
N PHE A 117 10.96 -4.96 -20.60
CA PHE A 117 12.02 -5.76 -21.23
C PHE A 117 11.85 -7.27 -21.02
N GLN A 118 10.75 -7.70 -20.40
CA GLN A 118 10.46 -9.11 -20.06
C GLN A 118 11.53 -9.77 -19.18
N ILE A 119 12.28 -8.97 -18.42
CA ILE A 119 13.34 -9.45 -17.51
C ILE A 119 12.70 -10.02 -16.23
N THR A 120 11.61 -9.41 -15.77
CA THR A 120 10.86 -9.83 -14.59
C THR A 120 9.48 -10.37 -15.00
N SER A 121 8.92 -11.25 -14.18
CA SER A 121 7.56 -11.78 -14.41
C SER A 121 6.52 -10.69 -14.10
N GLY A 122 5.74 -10.30 -15.10
CA GLY A 122 4.72 -9.28 -14.97
C GLY A 122 4.31 -8.74 -16.34
N VAL A 123 3.39 -7.78 -16.34
CA VAL A 123 2.99 -7.02 -17.54
C VAL A 123 3.07 -5.56 -17.14
N PHE A 124 3.91 -4.80 -17.85
CA PHE A 124 4.02 -3.36 -17.61
C PHE A 124 2.65 -2.68 -17.81
N ASP A 125 2.13 -2.06 -16.75
CA ASP A 125 0.89 -1.27 -16.77
C ASP A 125 1.19 0.17 -16.30
N PRO A 126 0.95 1.21 -17.14
CA PRO A 126 1.07 2.60 -16.73
C PRO A 126 0.21 2.98 -15.51
N LEU A 127 -0.90 2.28 -15.28
CA LEU A 127 -1.73 2.50 -14.09
C LEU A 127 -1.01 2.06 -12.81
N ASP A 128 -0.22 0.98 -12.85
CA ASP A 128 0.55 0.53 -11.69
C ASP A 128 1.55 1.62 -11.28
N VAL A 129 2.27 2.19 -12.25
CA VAL A 129 3.16 3.34 -12.03
C VAL A 129 2.42 4.52 -11.38
N LEU A 130 1.24 4.88 -11.88
CA LEU A 130 0.43 5.95 -11.31
C LEU A 130 0.04 5.64 -9.85
N PHE A 131 -0.45 4.43 -9.57
CA PHE A 131 -0.87 4.02 -8.23
C PHE A 131 0.30 3.96 -7.24
N TYR A 132 1.50 3.53 -7.68
CA TYR A 132 2.70 3.58 -6.84
C TYR A 132 3.11 5.01 -6.49
N ILE A 133 3.08 5.94 -7.46
CA ILE A 133 3.43 7.35 -7.22
C ILE A 133 2.42 8.00 -6.27
N LEU A 134 1.12 7.78 -6.48
CA LEU A 134 0.07 8.30 -5.62
C LEU A 134 0.16 7.70 -4.20
N GLY A 135 0.37 6.38 -4.10
CA GLY A 135 0.55 5.68 -2.84
C GLY A 135 1.77 6.16 -2.07
N ALA A 136 2.88 6.45 -2.75
CA ALA A 136 4.09 6.99 -2.14
C ALA A 136 3.93 8.46 -1.68
N GLY A 137 3.23 9.28 -2.46
CA GLY A 137 3.07 10.71 -2.22
C GLY A 137 2.08 11.04 -1.11
N ALA A 138 0.93 10.36 -1.08
CA ALA A 138 -0.14 10.63 -0.11
C ALA A 138 0.29 10.60 1.38
N PRO A 139 1.07 9.62 1.88
CA PRO A 139 1.50 9.61 3.29
C PRO A 139 2.49 10.74 3.61
N LEU A 140 3.24 11.24 2.62
CA LEU A 140 4.14 12.40 2.78
C LEU A 140 3.35 13.71 2.92
N VAL A 141 2.21 13.85 2.24
CA VAL A 141 1.31 14.99 2.42
C VAL A 141 0.77 15.02 3.85
N LEU A 142 0.31 13.88 4.36
CA LEU A 142 -0.14 13.76 5.75
C LEU A 142 0.99 14.04 6.76
N TRP A 143 2.21 13.61 6.43
CA TRP A 143 3.40 13.84 7.26
C TRP A 143 3.84 15.30 7.32
N THR A 144 3.82 16.02 6.20
CA THR A 144 4.21 17.45 6.17
C THR A 144 3.24 18.31 7.00
N GLN A 145 1.94 17.98 7.00
CA GLN A 145 0.96 18.61 7.88
C GLN A 145 1.28 18.40 9.37
N ALA A 146 1.78 17.22 9.74
CA ALA A 146 2.25 16.93 11.10
C ALA A 146 3.50 17.74 11.48
N GLY A 147 4.44 17.92 10.54
CA GLY A 147 5.64 18.73 10.75
C GLY A 147 5.35 20.23 10.94
N ASN A 148 4.41 20.78 10.18
CA ASN A 148 4.03 22.20 10.26
C ASN A 148 3.34 22.54 11.59
N THR A 149 2.58 21.61 12.17
CA THR A 149 1.96 21.81 13.50
C THR A 149 3.00 21.85 14.62
N LEU A 150 4.08 21.07 14.53
CA LEU A 150 5.19 21.10 15.51
C LEU A 150 5.96 22.44 15.48
N TRP A 151 6.10 23.06 14.30
CA TRP A 151 6.80 24.34 14.15
C TRP A 151 6.00 25.56 14.63
N CYS A 152 4.66 25.52 14.55
CA CYS A 152 3.81 26.61 15.04
C CYS A 152 3.54 26.56 16.55
N GLY A 153 3.65 25.40 17.20
CA GLY A 153 3.43 25.27 18.65
C GLY A 153 4.62 25.67 19.53
N ASN A 154 5.77 25.98 18.93
CA ASN A 154 7.01 26.36 19.61
C ASN A 154 7.34 27.87 19.45
N ARG A 155 6.36 28.70 19.06
CA ARG A 155 6.46 30.16 19.05
C ARG A 155 5.51 30.78 20.07
#